data_AF-A0A6V7WA69-F1
#
_entry.id   AF-A0A6V7WA69-F1
#
_cell.length_a   1.000
_cell.length_b   1.000
_cell.length_c   1.000
_cell.angle_alpha   90.00
_cell.angle_beta   90.00
_cell.angle_gamma   90.00
#
_symmetry.space_group_name_H-M   'P 1'
#
loop_
_entity.id
_entity.type
_entity.pdbx_description
1 polymer ?
#
loop_
_entity_poly.entity_id
_entity_poly.type
_entity_poly.pdbx_seq_one_letter_code
_entity_poly.pdbx_strand_id
1 'polypeptide(L)'
;MISIFGGYVHHWKDVTHLLTNKKFFVPCGLPATVTSILTLVARRLANRNVYVKRLDICEALGQVSIIASDKTGTLTRNEMTVTGLWNFDGFINGYPQSEH
;
A
#
# COMPACT_ATOMS: atom_id res chain seq x y z
N MET A 1 38.38 11.74 49.79
CA MET A 1 37.04 11.22 50.13
C MET A 1 35.89 11.99 49.46
N ILE A 2 35.98 13.32 49.28
CA ILE A 2 34.89 14.14 48.69
C ILE A 2 34.68 13.91 47.17
N SER A 3 35.74 13.59 46.41
CA SER A 3 35.65 13.38 44.95
C SER A 3 34.84 12.13 44.56
N ILE A 4 34.91 11.05 45.35
CA ILE A 4 34.17 9.80 45.11
C ILE A 4 32.66 10.01 45.26
N PHE A 5 32.27 10.86 46.22
CA PHE A 5 30.87 11.18 46.48
C PHE A 5 30.25 12.04 45.37
N GLY A 6 31.02 13.01 44.84
CA GLY A 6 30.61 13.84 43.70
C GLY A 6 30.42 13.04 42.41
N GLY A 7 31.32 12.08 42.14
CA GLY A 7 31.21 11.15 41.01
C GLY A 7 29.98 10.25 41.09
N TYR A 8 29.66 9.74 42.29
CA TYR A 8 28.43 9.00 42.53
C TYR A 8 27.19 9.86 42.23
N VAL A 9 27.09 11.06 42.81
CA VAL A 9 25.94 11.97 42.60
C VAL A 9 25.79 12.39 41.13
N HIS A 10 26.89 12.60 40.40
CA HIS A 10 26.84 12.88 38.96
C HIS A 10 26.34 11.67 38.15
N HIS A 11 26.83 10.47 38.48
CA HIS A 11 26.43 9.22 37.83
C HIS A 11 24.92 8.95 37.99
N TRP A 12 24.34 9.22 39.16
CA TRP A 12 22.89 9.07 39.38
C TRP A 12 22.06 10.11 38.60
N LYS A 13 22.59 11.32 38.36
CA LYS A 13 21.92 12.32 37.51
C LYS A 13 21.85 11.88 36.05
N ASP A 14 22.92 11.26 35.53
CA ASP A 14 22.94 10.74 34.16
C ASP A 14 21.90 9.62 33.96
N VAL A 15 21.74 8.74 34.95
CA VAL A 15 20.71 7.69 34.94
C VAL A 15 19.30 8.31 34.95
N THR A 16 19.06 9.35 35.74
CA THR A 16 17.77 10.05 35.74
C THR A 16 17.48 10.77 34.42
N HIS A 17 18.50 11.33 33.75
CA HIS A 17 18.35 11.92 32.40
C HIS A 17 18.05 10.87 31.32
N LEU A 18 18.62 9.65 31.43
CA LEU A 18 18.31 8.53 30.54
C LEU A 18 16.85 8.04 30.70
N LEU A 19 16.33 8.03 31.93
CA LEU A 19 14.96 7.61 32.22
C LEU A 19 13.92 8.72 31.92
N THR A 20 14.30 10.00 32.04
CA THR A 20 13.39 11.15 31.78
C THR A 20 13.23 11.43 30.29
N ASN A 21 14.23 11.08 29.47
CA ASN A 21 14.11 11.17 28.01
C ASN A 21 13.11 10.11 27.51
N LYS A 22 11.91 10.57 27.16
CA LYS A 22 10.71 9.85 26.69
C LYS A 22 10.90 8.98 25.41
N LYS A 23 12.13 8.60 25.07
CA LYS A 23 12.51 7.82 23.88
C LYS A 23 12.16 6.33 24.01
N PHE A 24 11.88 5.84 25.21
CA PHE A 24 11.55 4.42 25.46
C PHE A 24 10.08 4.06 25.17
N PHE A 25 9.18 5.04 25.06
CA PHE A 25 7.75 4.81 24.80
C PHE A 25 7.37 4.79 23.32
N VAL A 26 8.26 5.20 22.43
CA VAL A 26 8.01 5.17 20.98
C VAL A 26 8.54 3.84 20.44
N PRO A 27 7.68 2.94 19.97
CA PRO A 27 8.13 1.68 19.42
C PRO A 27 8.79 1.92 18.05
N CYS A 28 10.11 2.14 18.07
CA CYS A 28 10.92 2.42 16.87
C CYS A 28 10.82 1.32 15.80
N GLY A 29 10.45 0.09 16.18
CA GLY A 29 10.30 -1.05 15.26
C GLY A 29 8.97 -1.09 14.50
N LEU A 30 7.90 -0.47 15.01
CA LEU A 30 6.57 -0.56 14.36
C LEU A 30 6.55 0.04 12.95
N PRO A 31 7.11 1.24 12.69
CA PRO A 31 7.15 1.78 11.34
C PRO A 31 7.93 0.88 10.37
N ALA A 32 9.05 0.30 10.82
CA ALA A 32 9.88 -0.58 10.00
C ALA A 32 9.16 -1.88 9.62
N THR A 33 8.41 -2.48 10.55
CA THR A 33 7.62 -3.70 10.27
C THR A 33 6.50 -3.43 9.28
N VAL A 34 5.76 -2.32 9.44
CA VAL A 34 4.69 -1.93 8.51
C VAL A 34 5.23 -1.72 7.10
N THR A 35 6.33 -0.97 6.94
CA THR A 35 6.96 -0.76 5.64
C THR A 35 7.42 -2.07 5.00
N SER A 36 7.96 -3.00 5.79
CA SER A 36 8.41 -4.32 5.30
C SER A 36 7.25 -5.15 4.75
N ILE A 37 6.13 -5.20 5.47
CA ILE A 37 4.91 -5.89 5.04
C ILE A 37 4.35 -5.24 3.77
N LEU A 38 4.28 -3.91 3.73
CA LEU A 38 3.75 -3.15 2.62
C LEU A 38 4.58 -3.33 1.34
N THR A 39 5.90 -3.41 1.49
CA THR A 39 6.84 -3.71 0.41
C THR A 39 6.61 -5.13 -0.14
N LEU A 40 6.37 -6.11 0.73
CA LEU A 40 6.04 -7.47 0.31
C LEU A 40 4.73 -7.52 -0.49
N VAL A 41 3.70 -6.79 -0.05
CA VAL A 41 2.42 -6.67 -0.76
C VAL A 41 2.62 -6.00 -2.12
N ALA A 42 3.34 -4.90 -2.18
CA ALA A 42 3.66 -4.20 -3.44
C ALA A 42 4.38 -5.13 -4.43
N ARG A 43 5.32 -5.96 -3.96
CA ARG A 43 5.99 -6.97 -4.80
C ARG A 43 5.03 -8.03 -5.35
N ARG A 44 4.05 -8.46 -4.55
CA ARG A 44 3.01 -9.42 -5.01
C ARG A 44 2.08 -8.79 -6.04
N LEU A 45 1.76 -7.50 -5.91
CA LEU A 45 0.96 -6.75 -6.88
C LEU A 45 1.70 -6.56 -8.21
N ALA A 46 3.00 -6.25 -8.15
CA ALA A 46 3.84 -6.14 -9.34
C ALA A 46 3.86 -7.44 -10.16
N ASN A 47 3.92 -8.61 -9.50
CA ASN A 47 3.83 -9.91 -10.17
C ASN A 47 2.48 -10.18 -10.86
N ARG A 48 1.45 -9.38 -10.55
CA ARG A 48 0.11 -9.43 -11.17
C ARG A 48 -0.12 -8.26 -12.15
N ASN A 49 0.96 -7.69 -12.70
CA ASN A 49 0.93 -6.54 -13.60
C ASN A 49 0.34 -5.25 -12.99
N VAL A 50 0.35 -5.10 -11.67
CA VAL A 50 -0.07 -3.87 -10.98
C VAL A 50 1.17 -3.10 -10.53
N TYR A 51 1.45 -1.98 -11.20
CA TYR A 51 2.58 -1.13 -10.86
C TYR A 51 2.25 -0.16 -9.70
N VAL A 52 2.86 -0.39 -8.55
CA VAL A 52 2.67 0.44 -7.35
C VAL A 52 3.76 1.51 -7.27
N LYS A 53 3.39 2.79 -7.41
CA LYS A 53 4.32 3.94 -7.35
C LYS A 53 4.76 4.31 -5.93
N ARG A 54 3.90 4.06 -4.95
CA ARG A 54 4.12 4.42 -3.55
C ARG A 54 3.48 3.37 -2.64
N LEU A 55 4.14 3.07 -1.52
CA LEU A 55 3.71 2.00 -0.62
C LEU A 55 2.38 2.33 0.09
N ASP A 56 2.11 3.60 0.40
CA ASP A 56 0.85 4.08 1.00
C ASP A 56 -0.41 3.65 0.21
N ILE A 57 -0.31 3.53 -1.11
CA ILE A 57 -1.41 3.09 -1.97
C ILE A 57 -1.81 1.65 -1.66
N CYS A 58 -0.86 0.77 -1.31
CA CYS A 58 -1.18 -0.62 -0.94
C CYS A 58 -2.03 -0.70 0.32
N GLU A 59 -1.81 0.20 1.29
CA GLU A 59 -2.62 0.27 2.51
C GLU A 59 -4.01 0.82 2.19
N ALA A 60 -4.08 1.91 1.42
CA ALA A 60 -5.33 2.50 1.00
C ALA A 60 -6.20 1.52 0.20
N LEU A 61 -5.62 0.77 -0.75
CA LEU A 61 -6.31 -0.27 -1.52
C LEU A 61 -6.92 -1.36 -0.63
N GLY A 62 -6.31 -1.67 0.51
CA GLY A 62 -6.85 -2.64 1.47
C GLY A 62 -8.12 -2.16 2.19
N GLN A 63 -8.37 -0.84 2.21
CA GLN A 63 -9.53 -0.23 2.86
C GLN A 63 -10.58 0.31 1.87
N VAL A 64 -10.34 0.20 0.56
CA VAL A 64 -11.27 0.68 -0.46
C VAL A 64 -12.60 -0.08 -0.36
N SER A 65 -13.69 0.67 -0.16
CA SER A 65 -15.06 0.13 -0.16
C SER A 65 -15.83 0.48 -1.44
N ILE A 66 -15.40 1.51 -2.18
CA ILE A 66 -16.05 1.98 -3.40
C ILE A 66 -14.99 2.16 -4.48
N ILE A 67 -15.21 1.56 -5.65
CA ILE A 67 -14.36 1.71 -6.83
C ILE A 67 -15.10 2.57 -7.85
N ALA A 68 -14.60 3.77 -8.08
CA ALA A 68 -15.03 4.60 -9.21
C ALA A 68 -14.17 4.23 -10.43
N SER A 69 -14.74 3.41 -11.33
CA SER A 69 -14.10 3.06 -12.61
C SER A 69 -14.62 3.97 -13.72
N ASP A 70 -13.73 4.43 -14.58
CA ASP A 70 -14.13 5.06 -15.84
C ASP A 70 -14.66 4.01 -16.82
N LYS A 71 -15.50 4.41 -17.78
CA LYS A 71 -16.09 3.49 -18.76
C LYS A 71 -15.11 3.23 -19.91
N THR A 72 -14.73 4.28 -20.63
CA THR A 72 -13.97 4.15 -21.88
C THR A 72 -12.49 3.97 -21.59
N GLY A 73 -11.90 2.87 -22.08
CA GLY A 73 -10.48 2.57 -21.85
C GLY A 73 -10.15 1.97 -20.47
N THR A 74 -11.15 1.75 -19.62
CA THR A 74 -11.01 0.98 -18.36
C THR A 74 -11.98 -0.21 -18.33
N LEU A 75 -13.29 0.02 -18.40
CA LEU A 75 -14.27 -1.08 -18.51
C LEU A 75 -14.38 -1.62 -19.93
N THR A 76 -14.23 -0.73 -20.93
CA THR A 76 -14.19 -1.10 -22.35
C THR A 76 -12.75 -1.02 -22.86
N ARG A 77 -12.42 -1.83 -23.88
CA ARG A 77 -11.13 -1.75 -24.59
C ARG A 77 -10.97 -0.46 -25.43
N ASN A 78 -11.93 0.47 -25.38
CA ASN A 78 -12.03 1.63 -26.28
C ASN A 78 -12.00 1.24 -27.78
N GLU A 79 -12.45 0.03 -28.07
CA GLU A 79 -12.56 -0.53 -29.42
C GLU A 79 -14.04 -0.79 -29.69
N MET A 80 -14.57 -0.20 -30.77
CA MET A 80 -15.95 -0.46 -31.17
C MET A 80 -16.01 -1.77 -31.95
N THR A 81 -16.71 -2.76 -31.39
CA THR A 81 -16.87 -4.09 -32.01
C THR A 81 -18.34 -4.35 -32.31
N VAL A 82 -18.62 -4.88 -33.49
CA VAL A 82 -19.97 -5.31 -33.88
C VAL A 82 -20.32 -6.60 -33.13
N THR A 83 -21.33 -6.56 -32.26
CA THR A 83 -21.78 -7.72 -31.45
C THR A 83 -22.99 -8.44 -32.03
N GLY A 84 -23.49 -8.00 -33.18
CA GLY A 84 -24.67 -8.61 -33.77
C GLY A 84 -25.13 -7.86 -35.00
N LEU A 85 -25.87 -8.58 -35.84
CA LEU A 85 -26.42 -8.08 -37.08
C LEU A 85 -27.89 -8.44 -37.12
N TRP A 86 -28.73 -7.51 -37.56
CA TRP A 86 -30.13 -7.79 -37.84
C TRP A 86 -30.28 -8.07 -39.34
N ASN A 87 -30.78 -9.25 -39.70
CA ASN A 87 -31.08 -9.64 -41.08
C ASN A 87 -32.60 -9.84 -41.26
N PHE A 88 -33.05 -10.04 -42.51
CA PHE A 88 -34.46 -10.30 -42.85
C PHE A 88 -35.07 -11.48 -42.08
N ASP A 89 -34.25 -12.48 -41.71
CA ASP A 89 -34.68 -13.66 -40.96
C ASP A 89 -34.60 -13.50 -39.42
N GLY A 90 -34.09 -12.37 -38.92
CA GLY A 90 -34.02 -12.06 -37.49
C GLY A 90 -32.65 -11.56 -37.00
N PHE A 91 -32.48 -11.50 -35.67
CA PHE A 91 -31.24 -11.07 -35.02
C PHE A 91 -30.21 -12.19 -34.97
N ILE A 92 -29.05 -11.95 -35.56
CA ILE A 92 -27.88 -12.82 -35.51
C ILE A 92 -26.93 -12.26 -34.46
N ASN A 93 -26.81 -12.96 -33.33
CA ASN A 93 -25.87 -12.58 -32.28
C ASN A 93 -24.44 -12.91 -32.74
N GLY A 94 -23.57 -11.91 -32.77
CA GLY A 94 -22.16 -12.08 -33.09
C GLY A 94 -21.37 -12.10 -31.79
N TYR A 95 -20.64 -13.18 -31.51
CA TYR A 95 -19.68 -13.14 -30.42
C TYR A 95 -18.53 -12.25 -30.86
N PRO A 96 -18.31 -11.08 -30.24
CA PRO A 96 -17.17 -10.25 -30.58
C PRO A 96 -15.91 -11.06 -30.28
N GLN A 97 -15.16 -11.45 -31.31
CA GLN A 97 -13.86 -12.06 -31.13
C GLN A 97 -12.93 -10.96 -30.65
N SER A 98 -12.79 -10.84 -29.34
CA SER A 98 -11.71 -10.07 -28.76
C SER A 98 -10.42 -10.83 -29.07
N GLU A 99 -9.70 -10.45 -30.13
CA GLU A 99 -8.34 -10.94 -30.30
C GLU A 99 -7.55 -10.57 -29.03
N HIS A 100 -6.82 -11.57 -28.52
CA HIS A 100 -6.16 -11.67 -27.21
C HIS A 100 -7.04 -12.08 -26.02
#